data_AF-A0A9D1PGP7-F1
#
_entry.id   AF-A0A9D1PGP7-F1
#
_cell.length_a   1.000
_cell.length_b   1.000
_cell.length_c   1.000
_cell.angle_alpha   90.00
_cell.angle_beta   90.00
_cell.angle_gamma   90.00
#
_symmetry.space_group_name_H-M   'P 1'
#
loop_
_entity.id
_entity.type
_entity.pdbx_description
1 polymer ?
#
loop_
_entity_poly.entity_id
_entity_poly.type
_entity_poly.pdbx_seq_one_letter_code
_entity_poly.pdbx_strand_id
1 'polypeptide(L)'
;MTINKINPLWQSENFGVDTANNKTQNDGIPVFSDILNTAISNVKQTEAERVEADYLLATGQLDNPAILSMANSKAEIAVQLMVQMRNKALESYNTITSMSM
;
A
#
# COMPACT_ATOMS: atom_id res chain seq x y z
N MET A 1 15.24 36.10 17.92
CA MET A 1 15.37 35.26 16.72
C MET A 1 14.62 33.96 16.99
N THR A 2 13.44 33.77 16.40
CA THR A 2 12.67 32.55 16.52
C THR A 2 13.19 31.54 15.51
N ILE A 3 13.57 30.34 15.96
CA ILE A 3 14.10 29.28 15.11
C ILE A 3 12.93 28.69 14.33
N ASN A 4 12.90 28.93 13.01
CA ASN A 4 11.99 28.23 12.11
C ASN A 4 12.37 26.74 12.09
N LYS A 5 11.42 25.88 12.44
CA LYS A 5 11.58 24.42 12.38
C LYS A 5 11.74 24.00 10.92
N ILE A 6 12.74 23.18 10.64
CA ILE A 6 13.02 22.63 9.31
C ILE A 6 11.96 21.57 9.02
N ASN A 7 11.14 21.81 7.99
CA ASN A 7 10.22 20.81 7.49
C ASN A 7 11.00 19.67 6.82
N PRO A 8 10.68 18.41 7.11
CA PRO A 8 11.40 17.29 6.55
C PRO A 8 11.07 17.05 5.07
N LEU A 9 12.10 16.71 4.29
CA LEU A 9 12.07 16.62 2.82
C LEU A 9 11.25 15.45 2.26
N TRP A 10 10.80 14.51 3.09
CA TRP A 10 9.90 13.42 2.67
C TRP A 10 8.44 13.87 2.48
N GLN A 11 8.12 15.12 2.85
CA GLN A 11 6.77 15.66 2.76
C GLN A 11 6.49 16.37 1.42
N SER A 12 7.49 16.53 0.56
CA SER A 12 7.35 17.23 -0.73
C SER A 12 7.01 16.33 -1.92
N GLU A 13 7.06 15.01 -1.78
CA GLU A 13 6.57 14.11 -2.82
C GLU A 13 5.13 13.76 -2.50
N ASN A 14 4.21 14.58 -3.05
CA ASN A 14 2.80 14.23 -3.17
C ASN A 14 2.68 12.96 -4.02
N PHE A 15 2.82 11.80 -3.38
CA PHE A 15 2.24 10.57 -3.89
C PHE A 15 0.75 10.81 -3.96
N GLY A 16 0.21 10.94 -5.18
CA GLY A 16 -1.18 11.30 -5.44
C GLY A 16 -2.14 10.45 -4.61
N VAL A 17 -2.57 11.02 -3.50
CA VAL A 17 -3.68 10.55 -2.69
C VAL A 17 -4.59 11.77 -2.59
N ASP A 18 -5.60 11.81 -3.45
CA ASP A 18 -6.73 12.71 -3.30
C ASP A 18 -7.51 12.31 -2.05
N THR A 19 -7.00 12.69 -0.87
CA THR A 19 -7.74 12.71 0.39
C THR A 19 -8.74 13.85 0.37
N ALA A 20 -9.82 13.67 -0.39
CA ALA A 20 -11.06 14.38 -0.12
C ALA A 20 -11.70 13.74 1.12
N ASN A 21 -11.22 14.12 2.31
CA ASN A 21 -12.05 14.46 3.47
C ASN A 21 -11.16 14.82 4.67
N ASN A 22 -11.37 16.04 5.15
CA ASN A 22 -10.77 16.63 6.33
C ASN A 22 -11.07 15.79 7.58
N LYS A 23 -10.03 15.27 8.24
CA LYS A 23 -9.99 15.23 9.71
C LYS A 23 -8.60 15.64 10.17
N THR A 24 -8.56 16.84 10.73
CA THR A 24 -7.46 17.40 11.47
C THR A 24 -7.13 16.56 12.72
N GLN A 25 -5.84 16.21 12.82
CA GLN A 25 -5.02 16.30 14.02
C GLN A 25 -5.43 15.45 15.25
N ASN A 26 -4.71 14.35 15.46
CA ASN A 26 -4.31 13.88 16.78
C ASN A 26 -2.92 13.21 16.71
N ASP A 27 -2.20 13.35 17.81
CA ASP A 27 -0.83 12.97 18.10
C ASP A 27 -0.32 11.63 17.54
N GLY A 28 0.93 11.63 17.05
CA GLY A 28 1.74 10.44 16.87
C GLY A 28 1.44 9.59 15.63
N ILE A 29 2.14 9.88 14.53
CA ILE A 29 2.37 9.04 13.33
C ILE A 29 1.46 7.79 13.18
N PRO A 30 0.22 7.92 12.64
CA PRO A 30 -0.55 6.78 12.13
C PRO A 30 -0.29 6.50 10.64
N VAL A 31 0.75 7.11 10.06
CA VAL A 31 1.11 6.95 8.64
C VAL A 31 1.35 5.48 8.27
N PHE A 32 1.91 4.70 9.19
CA PHE A 32 2.19 3.29 8.95
C PHE A 32 0.92 2.43 8.84
N SER A 33 -0.05 2.62 9.73
CA SER A 33 -1.31 1.84 9.69
C SER A 33 -2.11 2.13 8.44
N ASP A 34 -2.15 3.39 7.99
CA ASP A 34 -2.92 3.79 6.81
C ASP A 34 -2.30 3.23 5.53
N ILE A 35 -0.97 3.28 5.41
CA ILE A 35 -0.23 2.68 4.29
C ILE A 35 -0.42 1.15 4.27
N LEU A 36 -0.36 0.48 5.43
CA LEU A 36 -0.56 -0.96 5.52
C LEU A 36 -2.00 -1.37 5.15
N ASN A 37 -3.00 -0.64 5.65
CA ASN A 37 -4.40 -0.88 5.32
C ASN A 37 -4.66 -0.71 3.82
N THR A 38 -4.06 0.30 3.21
CA THR A 38 -4.13 0.53 1.76
C THR A 38 -3.49 -0.62 0.98
N ALA A 39 -2.31 -1.08 1.40
CA ALA A 39 -1.64 -2.22 0.76
C ALA A 39 -2.46 -3.52 0.87
N ILE A 40 -3.08 -3.79 2.03
CA ILE A 40 -3.98 -4.93 2.22
C ILE A 40 -5.20 -4.83 1.29
N SER A 41 -5.78 -3.62 1.17
CA SER A 41 -6.90 -3.38 0.26
C SER A 41 -6.50 -3.63 -1.19
N ASN A 42 -5.31 -3.19 -1.60
CA ASN A 42 -4.78 -3.39 -2.95
C ASN A 42 -4.59 -4.88 -3.26
N VAL A 43 -4.00 -5.66 -2.35
CA VAL A 43 -3.85 -7.12 -2.51
C VAL A 43 -5.21 -7.79 -2.68
N LYS A 44 -6.18 -7.44 -1.84
CA LYS A 44 -7.55 -7.97 -1.92
C LYS A 44 -8.22 -7.65 -3.24
N GLN A 45 -8.07 -6.41 -3.73
CA GLN A 45 -8.62 -5.99 -5.00
C GLN A 45 -7.98 -6.77 -6.16
N THR A 46 -6.65 -6.88 -6.20
CA THR A 46 -5.96 -7.60 -7.27
C THR A 46 -6.28 -9.10 -7.28
N GLU A 47 -6.49 -9.70 -6.10
CA GLU A 47 -6.93 -11.10 -6.02
C GLU A 47 -8.38 -11.26 -6.49
N ALA A 48 -9.27 -10.31 -6.19
CA ALA A 48 -10.63 -10.32 -6.70
C ALA A 48 -10.67 -10.21 -8.24
N GLU A 49 -9.86 -9.32 -8.83
CA GLU A 49 -9.70 -9.20 -10.29
C GLU A 49 -9.22 -10.52 -10.92
N ARG A 50 -8.29 -11.22 -10.24
CA ARG A 50 -7.78 -12.53 -10.66
C ARG A 50 -8.85 -13.61 -10.65
N VAL A 51 -9.62 -13.69 -9.56
CA VAL A 51 -10.72 -14.66 -9.39
C VAL A 51 -11.84 -14.41 -10.41
N GLU A 52 -12.17 -13.15 -10.69
CA GLU A 52 -13.15 -12.80 -11.71
C GLU A 52 -12.67 -13.22 -13.12
N ALA A 53 -11.41 -12.96 -13.45
CA ALA A 53 -10.82 -13.39 -14.72
C ALA A 53 -10.80 -14.93 -14.86
N ASP A 54 -10.47 -15.65 -13.78
CA ASP A 54 -10.54 -17.13 -13.73
C ASP A 54 -11.96 -17.63 -13.99
N TYR A 55 -12.95 -16.99 -13.38
CA TYR A 55 -14.36 -17.35 -13.54
C TYR A 55 -14.84 -17.12 -14.98
N LEU A 56 -14.52 -15.97 -15.57
CA LEU A 56 -14.85 -15.65 -16.96
C LEU A 56 -14.16 -16.63 -17.92
N LEU A 57 -12.93 -17.06 -17.63
CA LEU A 57 -12.24 -18.06 -18.45
C LEU A 57 -12.92 -19.43 -18.34
N ALA A 58 -13.25 -19.87 -17.13
CA ALA A 58 -13.91 -21.15 -16.88
C ALA A 58 -15.30 -21.25 -17.51
N THR A 59 -16.02 -20.12 -17.60
CA THR A 59 -17.33 -20.01 -18.27
C THR A 59 -17.21 -19.78 -19.78
N GLY A 60 -16.00 -19.59 -20.32
CA GLY A 60 -15.76 -19.30 -21.73
C GLY A 60 -16.18 -17.89 -22.16
N GLN A 61 -16.46 -17.00 -21.21
CA GLN A 61 -16.88 -15.61 -21.43
C GLN A 61 -15.69 -14.62 -21.46
N LEU A 62 -14.47 -15.09 -21.16
CA LEU A 62 -13.28 -14.26 -21.21
C LEU A 62 -12.81 -14.08 -22.67
N ASP A 63 -13.03 -12.89 -23.20
CA ASP A 63 -12.66 -12.51 -24.58
C ASP A 63 -11.15 -12.60 -24.84
N ASN A 64 -10.33 -12.35 -23.81
CA ASN A 64 -8.87 -12.37 -23.93
C ASN A 64 -8.22 -13.15 -22.77
N PRO A 65 -7.65 -14.34 -23.02
CA PRO A 65 -7.01 -15.17 -21.99
C PRO A 65 -5.75 -14.52 -21.37
N ALA A 66 -5.15 -13.53 -22.04
CA ALA A 66 -4.03 -12.77 -21.47
C ALA A 66 -4.44 -11.89 -20.27
N ILE A 67 -5.74 -11.56 -20.13
CA ILE A 67 -6.27 -10.82 -18.98
C ILE A 67 -6.03 -11.62 -17.70
N LEU A 68 -6.21 -12.94 -17.73
CA LEU A 68 -5.94 -13.79 -16.58
C LEU A 68 -4.46 -13.77 -16.22
N SER A 69 -3.56 -13.92 -17.21
CA SER A 69 -2.12 -13.85 -16.98
C SER A 69 -1.70 -12.51 -16.35
N MET A 70 -2.26 -11.40 -16.86
CA MET A 70 -2.02 -10.07 -16.31
C MET A 70 -2.57 -9.91 -14.89
N ALA A 71 -3.79 -10.40 -14.60
CA ALA A 71 -4.38 -10.37 -13.27
C ALA A 71 -3.58 -11.21 -12.27
N ASN A 72 -3.11 -12.39 -12.69
CA ASN A 72 -2.20 -13.23 -11.90
C ASN A 72 -0.90 -12.47 -11.57
N SER A 73 -0.25 -11.86 -12.56
CA SER A 73 0.98 -11.08 -12.33
C SER A 73 0.74 -9.89 -11.38
N LYS A 74 -0.39 -9.19 -11.52
CA LYS A 74 -0.76 -8.09 -10.59
C LYS A 74 -0.92 -8.58 -9.16
N ALA A 75 -1.68 -9.66 -8.95
CA ALA A 75 -1.91 -10.23 -7.63
C ALA A 75 -0.60 -10.68 -6.98
N GLU A 76 0.27 -11.34 -7.76
CA GLU A 76 1.57 -11.80 -7.28
C GLU A 76 2.48 -10.63 -6.86
N ILE A 77 2.61 -9.60 -7.71
CA ILE A 77 3.41 -8.41 -7.40
C ILE A 77 2.85 -7.66 -6.18
N ALA A 78 1.53 -7.54 -6.07
CA ALA A 78 0.88 -6.88 -4.94
C ALA A 78 1.20 -7.59 -3.61
N VAL A 79 1.14 -8.93 -3.60
CA VAL A 79 1.52 -9.73 -2.42
C VAL A 79 3.00 -9.57 -2.10
N GLN A 80 3.89 -9.64 -3.08
CA GLN A 80 5.32 -9.44 -2.88
C GLN A 80 5.64 -8.07 -2.27
N LEU A 81 5.00 -7.01 -2.79
CA LEU A 81 5.14 -5.66 -2.27
C LEU A 81 4.64 -5.55 -0.83
N MET A 82 3.47 -6.13 -0.53
CA MET A 82 2.93 -6.15 0.84
C MET A 82 3.89 -6.83 1.82
N VAL A 83 4.51 -7.94 1.43
CA VAL A 83 5.51 -8.63 2.26
C VAL A 83 6.73 -7.74 2.52
N GLN A 84 7.23 -7.05 1.50
CA GLN A 84 8.34 -6.11 1.66
C GLN A 84 7.97 -4.96 2.61
N MET A 85 6.77 -4.40 2.47
CA MET A 85 6.26 -3.35 3.36
C MET A 85 6.13 -3.84 4.79
N ARG A 86 5.60 -5.05 5.01
CA ARG A 86 5.53 -5.70 6.33
C ARG A 86 6.91 -5.83 6.96
N ASN A 87 7.90 -6.28 6.20
CA ASN A 87 9.26 -6.45 6.71
C ASN A 87 9.88 -5.09 7.06
N LYS A 88 9.78 -4.10 6.16
CA LYS A 88 10.31 -2.75 6.38
C LYS A 88 9.64 -2.06 7.58
N ALA A 89 8.38 -2.36 7.84
CA ALA A 89 7.67 -1.88 9.01
C ALA A 89 8.25 -2.39 10.32
N LEU A 90 8.44 -3.72 10.40
CA LEU A 90 9.01 -4.37 11.58
C LEU A 90 10.45 -3.89 11.83
N GLU A 91 11.23 -3.75 10.77
CA GLU A 91 12.58 -3.17 10.81
C GLU A 91 12.56 -1.74 11.34
N SER A 92 11.66 -0.90 10.83
CA SER A 92 11.54 0.50 11.25
C SER A 92 11.12 0.62 12.72
N TYR A 93 10.20 -0.24 13.16
CA TYR A 93 9.82 -0.34 14.58
C TYR A 93 11.04 -0.71 15.45
N ASN A 94 11.74 -1.79 15.09
CA ASN A 94 12.92 -2.25 15.83
C ASN A 94 14.03 -1.17 15.86
N THR A 95 14.22 -0.44 14.77
CA THR A 95 15.21 0.64 14.68
C THR A 95 14.85 1.78 15.63
N ILE A 96 13.59 2.23 15.66
CA ILE A 96 13.14 3.28 16.59
C ILE A 96 13.31 2.82 18.04
N THR A 97 12.94 1.58 18.37
CA THR A 97 13.14 1.03 19.73
C THR A 97 14.61 0.95 20.11
N SER A 98 15.49 0.54 19.19
CA SER A 98 16.93 0.44 19.43
C SER A 98 17.64 1.79 19.49
N MET A 99 17.17 2.81 18.76
CA MET A 99 17.72 4.17 18.83
C MET A 99 17.25 4.93 20.08
N SER A 100 16.10 4.54 20.64
CA SER A 100 15.52 5.14 21.83
C SER A 100 16.12 4.61 23.15
N MET A 101 16.81 3.46 23.11
CA MET A 101 17.59 2.94 24.25
C MET A 101 19.05 3.37 24.13
#